data_AF-A0A511XAQ4-F1
#
_entry.id   AF-A0A511XAQ4-F1
#
_cell.length_a   1.000
_cell.length_b   1.000
_cell.length_c   1.000
_cell.angle_alpha   90.00
_cell.angle_beta   90.00
_cell.angle_gamma   90.00
#
_symmetry.space_group_name_H-M   'P 1'
#
loop_
_entity.id
_entity.type
_entity.pdbx_description
1 polymer ?
#
loop_
_entity_poly.entity_id
_entity_poly.type
_entity_poly.pdbx_seq_one_letter_code
_entity_poly.pdbx_strand_id
1 'polypeptide(L)'
;MTVRHIASLAAAVSVISLTGCLDVPHPFRNPGGVASELAHNPPPSRLDVPTPTDVQMKPELAAIWAKDIAAILLQQSVPAIAQPTRPGDWWLKLRTERRGGQIVPLYSIMTPAGAVRATQEGTGVPVDAWSAVDSGAVAQIAHEGADQVVSALSGIQADQMDQDPHSLKHRRARVWFKGVTGAPGDGDVSLARAFAASFRGSEQTIQTSPQDADFTVATTVKLTAGPPGSRNNPQQGIEIAWRVTDSHDKEVGIATQLHDIQAHSLDGMWGDVAVAAAQQAAEAVGEMITRYTGRDVAPIKPPGQAGAPGTAAAGQTKAPPPGG
;
A
#
# COMPACT_ATOMS: atom_id res chain seq x y z
N MET A 1 73.35 13.45 -41.41
CA MET A 1 73.31 14.62 -42.32
C MET A 1 72.27 14.30 -43.39
N THR A 2 71.03 14.78 -43.30
CA THR A 2 70.51 16.04 -43.89
C THR A 2 70.50 15.99 -45.45
N VAL A 3 69.42 16.28 -46.20
CA VAL A 3 68.12 16.91 -45.84
C VAL A 3 67.05 16.79 -46.99
N ARG A 4 65.75 16.64 -46.64
CA ARG A 4 64.47 17.10 -47.28
C ARG A 4 63.95 16.65 -48.68
N HIS A 5 62.71 16.08 -48.63
CA HIS A 5 61.47 16.23 -49.47
C HIS A 5 61.54 16.05 -51.03
N ILE A 6 60.47 16.10 -51.88
CA ILE A 6 58.98 16.27 -51.79
C ILE A 6 58.34 15.29 -52.84
N ALA A 7 57.28 14.50 -52.60
CA ALA A 7 55.85 14.71 -53.03
C ALA A 7 55.11 13.34 -52.92
N SER A 8 53.95 13.16 -52.28
CA SER A 8 52.57 13.68 -52.51
C SER A 8 51.78 12.98 -53.63
N LEU A 9 50.92 12.02 -53.26
CA LEU A 9 49.62 11.56 -53.83
C LEU A 9 49.30 10.16 -53.21
N ALA A 10 48.08 9.74 -52.88
CA ALA A 10 46.79 10.41 -52.71
C ALA A 10 45.98 9.61 -51.65
N ALA A 11 45.23 10.28 -50.77
CA ALA A 11 44.43 9.59 -49.74
C ALA A 11 42.97 9.40 -50.19
N ALA A 12 42.54 8.15 -50.36
CA ALA A 12 41.14 7.82 -50.63
C ALA A 12 40.36 7.65 -49.32
N VAL A 13 39.60 8.68 -48.93
CA VAL A 13 38.70 8.64 -47.77
C VAL A 13 37.34 8.10 -48.21
N SER A 14 37.05 6.83 -47.91
CA SER A 14 35.72 6.26 -48.11
C SER A 14 34.73 6.78 -47.07
N VAL A 15 33.85 7.69 -47.50
CA VAL A 15 32.71 8.15 -46.71
C VAL A 15 31.60 7.11 -46.76
N ILE A 16 31.30 6.46 -45.62
CA ILE A 16 30.15 5.55 -45.49
C ILE A 16 28.98 6.34 -44.88
N SER A 17 28.07 6.77 -45.75
CA SER A 17 26.85 7.51 -45.35
C SER A 17 25.75 6.54 -44.86
N LEU A 18 25.73 6.26 -43.57
CA LEU A 18 24.62 5.54 -42.92
C LEU A 18 23.44 6.49 -42.68
N THR A 19 22.61 6.71 -43.69
CA THR A 19 21.29 7.37 -43.53
C THR A 19 20.24 6.34 -43.15
N GLY A 20 19.99 6.19 -41.85
CA GLY A 20 19.01 5.26 -41.28
C GLY A 20 18.03 5.96 -40.35
N CYS A 21 17.13 6.78 -40.89
CA CYS A 21 15.95 7.23 -40.15
C CYS A 21 14.91 6.10 -40.12
N LEU A 22 15.11 5.14 -39.21
CA LEU A 22 14.06 4.19 -38.84
C LEU A 22 12.97 4.94 -38.07
N ASP A 23 11.77 5.01 -38.66
CA ASP A 23 10.60 5.54 -37.96
C ASP A 23 10.20 4.53 -36.87
N VAL A 24 10.61 4.81 -35.64
CA VAL A 24 10.36 3.95 -34.48
C VAL A 24 8.86 4.01 -34.18
N PRO A 25 8.14 2.89 -34.06
CA PRO A 25 6.77 2.90 -33.56
C PRO A 25 6.74 3.58 -32.19
N HIS A 26 5.92 4.62 -32.02
CA HIS A 26 5.75 5.30 -30.75
C HIS A 26 4.45 4.83 -30.06
N PRO A 27 4.40 3.65 -29.41
CA PRO A 27 3.17 3.08 -28.86
C PRO A 27 2.53 3.95 -27.76
N PHE A 28 3.28 4.88 -27.17
CA PHE A 28 2.81 5.80 -26.13
C PHE A 28 2.33 7.15 -26.66
N ARG A 29 2.37 7.40 -27.98
CA ARG A 29 2.07 8.74 -28.55
C ARG A 29 0.58 9.03 -28.70
N ASN A 30 -0.26 8.01 -28.65
CA ASN A 30 -1.72 8.16 -28.68
C ASN A 30 -2.37 7.00 -27.92
N PRO A 31 -2.25 6.95 -26.58
CA PRO A 31 -2.82 5.89 -25.79
C PRO A 31 -4.34 6.16 -25.70
N GLY A 32 -5.15 5.18 -26.13
CA GLY A 32 -6.59 5.37 -26.37
C GLY A 32 -7.43 5.59 -25.11
N GLY A 33 -8.76 5.37 -25.19
CA GLY A 33 -9.70 5.61 -24.08
C GLY A 33 -9.24 5.05 -22.72
N VAL A 34 -8.63 3.86 -22.72
CA VAL A 34 -8.03 3.22 -21.53
C VAL A 34 -6.95 4.04 -20.82
N ALA A 35 -6.21 4.92 -21.49
CA ALA A 35 -5.25 5.80 -20.82
C ALA A 35 -5.87 7.11 -20.32
N SER A 36 -7.04 7.50 -20.86
CA SER A 36 -7.88 8.45 -20.16
C SER A 36 -8.38 7.81 -18.87
N GLU A 37 -8.92 6.59 -18.92
CA GLU A 37 -9.40 5.83 -17.76
C GLU A 37 -8.32 5.64 -16.68
N LEU A 38 -7.11 5.20 -17.04
CA LEU A 38 -5.96 5.10 -16.13
C LEU A 38 -5.49 6.44 -15.55
N ALA A 39 -5.78 7.57 -16.21
CA ALA A 39 -5.43 8.91 -15.71
C ALA A 39 -6.45 9.48 -14.70
N HIS A 40 -7.66 8.90 -14.60
CA HIS A 40 -8.71 9.46 -13.74
C HIS A 40 -8.52 9.16 -12.24
N ASN A 41 -7.79 8.10 -11.86
CA ASN A 41 -7.28 7.88 -10.50
C ASN A 41 -6.26 6.72 -10.47
N PRO A 42 -4.99 6.93 -10.85
CA PRO A 42 -3.94 5.99 -10.47
C PRO A 42 -3.74 6.03 -8.93
N PRO A 43 -3.29 4.94 -8.29
CA PRO A 43 -2.77 5.02 -6.92
C PRO A 43 -1.65 6.07 -6.88
N PRO A 44 -1.47 6.80 -5.76
CA PRO A 44 -0.63 8.00 -5.70
C PRO A 44 0.77 7.72 -6.23
N SER A 45 1.14 8.38 -7.33
CA SER A 45 2.30 8.10 -8.18
C SER A 45 3.66 8.51 -7.57
N ARG A 46 3.73 8.58 -6.23
CA ARG A 46 4.55 9.44 -5.36
C ARG A 46 3.88 10.77 -5.00
N LEU A 47 4.06 11.20 -3.76
CA LEU A 47 3.83 12.57 -3.29
C LEU A 47 5.11 13.42 -3.40
N ASP A 48 5.05 14.52 -4.15
CA ASP A 48 6.04 15.58 -4.04
C ASP A 48 5.75 16.44 -2.79
N VAL A 49 6.76 16.73 -1.97
CA VAL A 49 6.64 17.55 -0.75
C VAL A 49 7.47 18.83 -0.91
N PRO A 50 6.91 19.93 -1.45
CA PRO A 50 7.62 21.19 -1.58
C PRO A 50 7.91 21.82 -0.21
N THR A 51 9.06 22.50 -0.09
CA THR A 51 9.36 23.36 1.07
C THR A 51 8.26 24.43 1.19
N PRO A 52 7.55 24.53 2.32
CA PRO A 52 6.43 25.44 2.43
C PRO A 52 6.87 26.88 2.65
N THR A 53 6.23 27.80 1.93
CA THR A 53 6.37 29.26 2.09
C THR A 53 5.35 29.86 3.04
N ASP A 54 4.15 29.25 3.10
CA ASP A 54 2.97 29.79 3.78
C ASP A 54 2.92 29.30 5.26
N VAL A 55 4.06 29.39 5.96
CA VAL A 55 4.24 28.82 7.31
C VAL A 55 4.84 29.82 8.29
N GLN A 56 4.37 29.80 9.53
CA GLN A 56 4.79 30.71 10.60
C GLN A 56 6.06 30.21 11.31
N MET A 57 7.04 29.72 10.56
CA MET A 57 8.33 29.21 11.09
C MET A 57 9.50 29.72 10.24
N LYS A 58 10.74 29.54 10.71
CA LYS A 58 11.94 29.96 9.97
C LYS A 58 12.13 29.10 8.70
N PRO A 59 12.69 29.66 7.60
CA PRO A 59 12.84 28.92 6.33
C PRO A 59 13.68 27.64 6.44
N GLU A 60 14.67 27.60 7.34
CA GLU A 60 15.51 26.41 7.54
C GLU A 60 14.71 25.28 8.19
N LEU A 61 13.87 25.63 9.17
CA LEU A 61 12.96 24.69 9.84
C LEU A 61 11.83 24.23 8.89
N ALA A 62 11.36 25.09 8.00
CA ALA A 62 10.37 24.73 6.98
C ALA A 62 10.93 23.70 5.98
N ALA A 63 12.20 23.84 5.58
CA ALA A 63 12.89 22.87 4.73
C ALA A 63 13.12 21.53 5.46
N ILE A 64 13.46 21.57 6.77
CA ILE A 64 13.56 20.37 7.60
C ILE A 64 12.19 19.68 7.71
N TRP A 65 11.10 20.40 7.97
CA TRP A 65 9.76 19.83 8.08
C TRP A 65 9.33 19.07 6.82
N ALA A 66 9.54 19.68 5.64
CA ALA A 66 9.25 19.04 4.35
C ALA A 66 10.11 17.80 4.10
N LYS A 67 11.39 17.83 4.48
CA LYS A 67 12.32 16.70 4.38
C LYS A 67 11.92 15.54 5.30
N ASP A 68 11.66 15.84 6.56
CA ASP A 68 11.41 14.84 7.59
C ASP A 68 10.07 14.14 7.34
N ILE A 69 9.00 14.88 7.00
CA ILE A 69 7.70 14.26 6.69
C ILE A 69 7.78 13.37 5.45
N ALA A 70 8.55 13.75 4.42
CA ALA A 70 8.77 12.91 3.25
C ALA A 70 9.56 11.64 3.59
N ALA A 71 10.56 11.73 4.48
CA ALA A 71 11.33 10.57 4.95
C ALA A 71 10.47 9.61 5.79
N ILE A 72 9.59 10.13 6.64
CA ILE A 72 8.70 9.33 7.49
C ILE A 72 7.61 8.65 6.65
N LEU A 73 7.00 9.37 5.69
CA LEU A 73 6.07 8.78 4.73
C LEU A 73 6.72 7.63 3.95
N LEU A 74 7.97 7.79 3.52
CA LEU A 74 8.72 6.73 2.84
C LEU A 74 8.98 5.51 3.74
N GLN A 75 9.28 5.71 5.03
CA GLN A 75 9.38 4.63 6.02
C GLN A 75 8.03 3.91 6.22
N GLN A 76 6.93 4.64 6.10
CA GLN A 76 5.55 4.12 6.14
C GLN A 76 5.08 3.55 4.79
N SER A 77 5.99 3.30 3.85
CA SER A 77 5.72 2.77 2.51
C SER A 77 4.84 3.65 1.61
N VAL A 78 4.65 4.93 1.96
CA VAL A 78 4.07 5.94 1.08
C VAL A 78 5.21 6.59 0.28
N PRO A 79 5.29 6.42 -1.05
CA PRO A 79 6.37 7.02 -1.82
C PRO A 79 6.28 8.54 -1.75
N ALA A 80 7.26 9.20 -1.13
CA ALA A 80 7.31 10.65 -0.98
C ALA A 80 8.73 11.18 -1.17
N ILE A 81 8.88 12.39 -1.73
CA ILE A 81 10.18 13.05 -1.88
C ILE A 81 10.02 14.55 -1.62
N ALA A 82 10.91 15.11 -0.80
CA ALA A 82 10.98 16.56 -0.55
C ALA A 82 11.62 17.31 -1.73
N GLN A 83 10.79 17.90 -2.59
CA GLN A 83 11.19 18.60 -3.81
C GLN A 83 10.07 19.51 -4.34
N PRO A 84 10.36 20.45 -5.26
CA PRO A 84 9.32 21.25 -5.93
C PRO A 84 8.31 20.36 -6.69
N THR A 85 7.06 20.80 -6.72
CA THR A 85 5.95 20.09 -7.37
C THR A 85 6.16 19.90 -8.87
N ARG A 86 5.91 18.71 -9.40
CA ARG A 86 5.89 18.46 -10.85
C ARG A 86 4.49 18.44 -11.46
N PRO A 87 4.33 18.90 -12.72
CA PRO A 87 3.08 18.71 -13.46
C PRO A 87 2.76 17.22 -13.59
N GLY A 88 1.53 16.82 -13.24
CA GLY A 88 1.07 15.44 -13.31
C GLY A 88 1.23 14.63 -12.00
N ASP A 89 2.05 15.08 -11.06
CA ASP A 89 2.25 14.39 -9.78
C ASP A 89 1.26 14.89 -8.70
N TRP A 90 0.89 13.99 -7.78
CA TRP A 90 0.23 14.37 -6.53
C TRP A 90 1.25 15.01 -5.60
N TRP A 91 0.82 15.94 -4.74
CA TRP A 91 1.73 16.65 -3.84
C TRP A 91 1.11 17.00 -2.50
N LEU A 92 1.96 17.21 -1.49
CA LEU A 92 1.55 17.55 -0.14
C LEU A 92 1.81 19.04 0.15
N LYS A 93 0.75 19.84 0.25
CA LYS A 93 0.87 21.24 0.66
C LYS A 93 0.87 21.34 2.19
N LEU A 94 2.05 21.56 2.75
CA LEU A 94 2.22 21.94 4.16
C LEU A 94 1.90 23.43 4.35
N ARG A 95 1.14 23.77 5.39
CA ARG A 95 0.82 25.15 5.81
C ARG A 95 0.68 25.24 7.32
N THR A 96 0.58 26.46 7.83
CA THR A 96 0.13 26.72 9.20
C THR A 96 -1.01 27.72 9.23
N GLU A 97 -2.00 27.51 10.09
CA GLU A 97 -3.05 28.47 10.38
C GLU A 97 -2.99 28.93 11.84
N ARG A 98 -3.23 30.21 12.12
CA ARG A 98 -3.29 30.73 13.50
C ARG A 98 -4.74 30.75 13.97
N ARG A 99 -5.08 29.96 15.00
CA ARG A 99 -6.41 29.88 15.59
C ARG A 99 -6.34 30.03 17.10
N GLY A 100 -7.02 31.03 17.67
CA GLY A 100 -7.18 31.15 19.14
C GLY A 100 -5.89 31.15 19.97
N GLY A 101 -4.80 31.75 19.47
CA GLY A 101 -3.49 31.75 20.14
C GLY A 101 -2.65 30.48 19.94
N GLN A 102 -3.14 29.53 19.14
CA GLN A 102 -2.43 28.34 18.67
C GLN A 102 -2.02 28.49 17.20
N ILE A 103 -0.97 27.80 16.80
CA ILE A 103 -0.58 27.52 15.43
C ILE A 103 -0.94 26.06 15.13
N VAL A 104 -1.81 25.87 14.13
CA VAL A 104 -2.30 24.56 13.68
C VAL A 104 -1.57 24.20 12.38
N PRO A 105 -0.74 23.15 12.35
CA PRO A 105 -0.20 22.59 11.11
C PRO A 105 -1.32 22.06 10.22
N LEU A 106 -1.26 22.32 8.92
CA LEU A 106 -2.23 21.82 7.94
C LEU A 106 -1.53 21.02 6.85
N TYR A 107 -2.05 19.82 6.60
CA TYR A 107 -1.54 18.85 5.64
C TYR A 107 -2.57 18.66 4.53
N SER A 108 -2.46 19.42 3.43
CA SER A 108 -3.40 19.32 2.31
C SER A 108 -2.84 18.43 1.21
N ILE A 109 -3.50 17.30 0.94
CA ILE A 109 -3.19 16.41 -0.20
C ILE A 109 -3.78 17.05 -1.45
N MET A 110 -2.91 17.30 -2.43
CA MET A 110 -3.23 18.01 -3.68
C MET A 110 -3.20 17.05 -4.86
N THR A 111 -4.21 17.16 -5.73
CA THR A 111 -4.28 16.40 -6.99
C THR A 111 -3.31 16.97 -8.04
N PRO A 112 -3.02 16.21 -9.12
CA PRO A 112 -2.24 16.71 -10.26
C PRO A 112 -2.81 17.96 -10.94
N ALA A 113 -4.12 18.20 -10.80
CA ALA A 113 -4.80 19.40 -11.29
C ALA A 113 -4.67 20.62 -10.33
N GLY A 114 -3.95 20.48 -9.21
CA GLY A 114 -3.79 21.53 -8.20
C GLY A 114 -4.99 21.72 -7.27
N ALA A 115 -6.00 20.83 -7.31
CA ALA A 115 -7.16 20.88 -6.42
C ALA A 115 -6.88 20.14 -5.09
N VAL A 116 -7.47 20.63 -4.00
CA VAL A 116 -7.39 19.95 -2.68
C VAL A 116 -8.23 18.69 -2.71
N ARG A 117 -7.62 17.52 -2.46
CA ARG A 117 -8.32 16.24 -2.31
C ARG A 117 -8.81 15.99 -0.89
N ALA A 118 -7.97 16.33 0.09
CA ALA A 118 -8.24 16.26 1.53
C ALA A 118 -7.30 17.22 2.28
N THR A 119 -7.70 17.68 3.46
CA THR A 119 -6.83 18.41 4.40
C THR A 119 -6.96 17.77 5.77
N GLN A 120 -5.82 17.54 6.43
CA GLN A 120 -5.74 17.13 7.83
C GLN A 120 -5.13 18.25 8.68
N GLU A 121 -5.39 18.23 9.98
CA GLU A 121 -4.97 19.27 10.93
C GLU A 121 -4.13 18.65 12.05
N GLY A 122 -2.88 19.10 12.18
CA GLY A 122 -2.00 18.73 13.29
C GLY A 122 -2.45 19.32 14.61
N THR A 123 -1.92 18.80 15.71
CA THR A 123 -2.11 19.36 17.05
C THR A 123 -1.75 20.85 17.07
N GLY A 124 -2.65 21.67 17.61
CA GLY A 124 -2.42 23.10 17.79
C GLY A 124 -1.32 23.34 18.83
N VAL A 125 -0.30 24.09 18.45
CA VAL A 125 0.85 24.43 19.31
C VAL A 125 0.74 25.90 19.73
N PRO A 126 0.94 26.28 21.01
CA PRO A 126 0.85 27.67 21.44
C PRO A 126 1.81 28.58 20.66
N VAL A 127 1.41 29.80 20.29
CA VAL A 127 2.24 30.71 19.47
C VAL A 127 3.66 30.91 20.02
N ASP A 128 3.80 31.02 21.34
CA ASP A 128 5.12 31.21 21.98
C ASP A 128 5.99 29.95 21.88
N ALA A 129 5.39 28.77 22.08
CA ALA A 129 6.07 27.48 21.92
C ALA A 129 6.45 27.23 20.46
N TRP A 130 5.55 27.53 19.51
CA TRP A 130 5.79 27.42 18.08
C TRP A 130 6.94 28.34 17.61
N SER A 131 7.03 29.54 18.18
CA SER A 131 8.12 30.49 17.90
C SER A 131 9.49 30.04 18.42
N ALA A 132 9.49 29.12 19.40
CA ALA A 132 10.69 28.52 20.02
C ALA A 132 11.01 27.11 19.53
N VAL A 133 10.28 26.58 18.53
CA VAL A 133 10.49 25.25 17.94
C VAL A 133 11.93 25.08 17.42
N ASP A 134 12.54 23.96 17.80
CA ASP A 134 13.82 23.47 17.28
C ASP A 134 13.61 22.30 16.28
N SER A 135 14.70 21.74 15.75
CA SER A 135 14.62 20.61 14.81
C SER A 135 14.03 19.32 15.41
N GLY A 136 14.14 19.11 16.73
CA GLY A 136 13.54 17.95 17.40
C GLY A 136 12.02 18.09 17.49
N ALA A 137 11.53 19.29 17.83
CA ALA A 137 10.12 19.60 17.80
C ALA A 137 9.54 19.56 16.37
N VAL A 138 10.28 20.03 15.34
CA VAL A 138 9.88 19.85 13.94
C VAL A 138 9.75 18.38 13.56
N ALA A 139 10.68 17.52 13.96
CA ALA A 139 10.61 16.08 13.67
C ALA A 139 9.35 15.43 14.29
N GLN A 140 8.94 15.85 15.49
CA GLN A 140 7.71 15.37 16.11
C GLN A 140 6.45 15.83 15.34
N ILE A 141 6.42 17.10 14.90
CA ILE A 141 5.33 17.63 14.05
C ILE A 141 5.31 16.92 12.69
N ALA A 142 6.47 16.55 12.15
CA ALA A 142 6.59 15.78 10.92
C ALA A 142 6.04 14.34 11.08
N HIS A 143 6.32 13.67 12.20
CA HIS A 143 5.78 12.35 12.51
C HIS A 143 4.25 12.36 12.61
N GLU A 144 3.68 13.25 13.43
CA GLU A 144 2.22 13.39 13.55
C GLU A 144 1.57 13.72 12.20
N GLY A 145 2.20 14.60 11.42
CA GLY A 145 1.73 14.94 10.07
C GLY A 145 1.76 13.77 9.09
N ALA A 146 2.78 12.91 9.16
CA ALA A 146 2.88 11.73 8.31
C ALA A 146 1.73 10.75 8.61
N ASP A 147 1.48 10.45 9.90
CA ASP A 147 0.40 9.56 10.33
C ASP A 147 -0.98 10.06 9.84
N GLN A 148 -1.22 11.37 9.94
CA GLN A 148 -2.43 11.99 9.41
C GLN A 148 -2.55 11.88 7.89
N VAL A 149 -1.45 12.07 7.15
CA VAL A 149 -1.42 11.94 5.69
C VAL A 149 -1.65 10.49 5.27
N VAL A 150 -1.06 9.49 5.95
CA VAL A 150 -1.32 8.06 5.70
C VAL A 150 -2.80 7.71 5.91
N SER A 151 -3.40 8.19 7.00
CA SER A 151 -4.82 8.02 7.28
C SER A 151 -5.69 8.64 6.17
N ALA A 152 -5.36 9.85 5.74
CA ALA A 152 -6.08 10.55 4.69
C ALA A 152 -5.96 9.88 3.31
N LEU A 153 -4.77 9.41 2.93
CA LEU A 153 -4.55 8.63 1.70
C LEU A 153 -5.35 7.33 1.71
N SER A 154 -5.40 6.64 2.84
CA SER A 154 -6.21 5.44 3.02
C SER A 154 -7.71 5.74 2.82
N GLY A 155 -8.20 6.84 3.40
CA GLY A 155 -9.58 7.31 3.19
C GLY A 155 -9.88 7.76 1.75
N ILE A 156 -8.90 8.29 1.03
CA ILE A 156 -9.01 8.64 -0.40
C ILE A 156 -9.12 7.38 -1.26
N GLN A 157 -8.26 6.38 -1.02
CA GLN A 157 -8.33 5.08 -1.70
C GLN A 157 -9.67 4.39 -1.42
N ALA A 158 -10.14 4.45 -0.17
CA ALA A 158 -11.43 3.92 0.23
C ALA A 158 -12.64 4.59 -0.44
N ASP A 159 -12.55 5.88 -0.79
CA ASP A 159 -13.57 6.63 -1.53
C ASP A 159 -13.52 6.32 -3.03
N GLN A 160 -12.33 6.18 -3.62
CA GLN A 160 -12.18 5.69 -5.00
C GLN A 160 -12.81 4.30 -5.17
N MET A 161 -12.57 3.39 -4.22
CA MET A 161 -13.16 2.05 -4.24
C MET A 161 -14.66 2.05 -3.96
N ASP A 162 -15.18 2.98 -3.18
CA ASP A 162 -16.63 3.10 -2.96
C ASP A 162 -17.37 3.71 -4.17
N GLN A 163 -16.65 4.37 -5.08
CA GLN A 163 -17.20 4.94 -6.32
C GLN A 163 -17.14 3.96 -7.51
N ASP A 164 -16.33 2.91 -7.44
CA ASP A 164 -16.25 1.84 -8.44
C ASP A 164 -17.27 0.71 -8.15
N PRO A 165 -18.33 0.53 -8.99
CA PRO A 165 -19.35 -0.50 -8.78
C PRO A 165 -18.84 -1.95 -8.92
N HIS A 166 -17.64 -2.15 -9.48
CA HIS A 166 -17.00 -3.46 -9.61
C HIS A 166 -15.94 -3.72 -8.53
N SER A 167 -15.77 -2.78 -7.59
CA SER A 167 -14.74 -2.89 -6.56
C SER A 167 -15.03 -3.98 -5.53
N LEU A 168 -13.98 -4.39 -4.84
CA LEU A 168 -14.02 -5.39 -3.78
C LEU A 168 -14.70 -4.91 -2.48
N LYS A 169 -15.27 -3.68 -2.47
CA LYS A 169 -16.21 -3.20 -1.45
C LYS A 169 -17.66 -3.63 -1.73
N HIS A 170 -18.09 -3.65 -2.99
CA HIS A 170 -19.49 -3.90 -3.35
C HIS A 170 -19.78 -5.36 -3.72
N ARG A 171 -18.74 -6.20 -3.85
CA ARG A 171 -18.87 -7.65 -4.11
C ARG A 171 -17.89 -8.47 -3.28
N ARG A 172 -18.22 -9.75 -3.12
CA ARG A 172 -17.34 -10.77 -2.52
C ARG A 172 -16.06 -10.92 -3.35
N ALA A 173 -14.93 -11.10 -2.65
CA ALA A 173 -13.66 -11.42 -3.30
C ALA A 173 -13.67 -12.87 -3.79
N ARG A 174 -13.23 -13.09 -5.02
CA ARG A 174 -13.00 -14.40 -5.64
C ARG A 174 -11.55 -14.79 -5.41
N VAL A 175 -11.34 -15.89 -4.72
CA VAL A 175 -10.01 -16.37 -4.32
C VAL A 175 -9.75 -17.67 -5.07
N TRP A 176 -8.80 -17.67 -6.00
CA TRP A 176 -8.29 -18.90 -6.58
C TRP A 176 -7.27 -19.53 -5.64
N PHE A 177 -7.51 -20.77 -5.26
CA PHE A 177 -6.56 -21.53 -4.46
C PHE A 177 -5.76 -22.47 -5.38
N LYS A 178 -4.48 -22.14 -5.57
CA LYS A 178 -3.53 -22.86 -6.43
C LYS A 178 -3.13 -24.23 -5.88
N GLY A 179 -3.33 -24.45 -4.57
CA GLY A 179 -3.02 -25.68 -3.86
C GLY A 179 -1.83 -25.55 -2.92
N VAL A 180 -1.39 -26.70 -2.41
CA VAL A 180 -0.28 -26.87 -1.47
C VAL A 180 0.81 -27.70 -2.12
N THR A 181 2.08 -27.39 -1.85
CA THR A 181 3.22 -28.17 -2.31
C THR A 181 4.26 -28.37 -1.21
N GLY A 182 4.80 -29.58 -1.12
CA GLY A 182 6.00 -29.90 -0.32
C GLY A 182 5.70 -30.51 1.05
N ALA A 183 4.44 -30.80 1.36
CA ALA A 183 4.09 -31.46 2.60
C ALA A 183 4.40 -32.97 2.56
N PRO A 184 4.94 -33.56 3.63
CA PRO A 184 5.04 -35.02 3.79
C PRO A 184 3.67 -35.71 3.82
N GLY A 185 3.67 -37.03 3.57
CA GLY A 185 2.48 -37.88 3.72
C GLY A 185 1.34 -37.49 2.78
N ASP A 186 0.13 -37.38 3.32
CA ASP A 186 -1.05 -36.86 2.59
C ASP A 186 -1.23 -35.33 2.67
N GLY A 187 -0.24 -34.62 3.24
CA GLY A 187 -0.36 -33.23 3.67
C GLY A 187 -0.79 -32.24 2.60
N ASP A 188 -0.28 -32.36 1.37
CA ASP A 188 -0.63 -31.44 0.27
C ASP A 188 -2.14 -31.53 -0.05
N VAL A 189 -2.72 -32.75 0.00
CA VAL A 189 -4.15 -32.99 -0.25
C VAL A 189 -4.99 -32.65 0.98
N SER A 190 -4.51 -33.01 2.18
CA SER A 190 -5.20 -32.76 3.44
C SER A 190 -5.32 -31.28 3.76
N LEU A 191 -4.22 -30.51 3.68
CA LEU A 191 -4.24 -29.06 3.83
C LEU A 191 -5.08 -28.40 2.75
N ALA A 192 -4.98 -28.84 1.48
CA ALA A 192 -5.76 -28.25 0.40
C ALA A 192 -7.28 -28.41 0.63
N ARG A 193 -7.72 -29.59 1.04
CA ARG A 193 -9.12 -29.89 1.36
C ARG A 193 -9.59 -29.12 2.59
N ALA A 194 -8.78 -29.06 3.65
CA ALA A 194 -9.10 -28.34 4.87
C ALA A 194 -9.20 -26.82 4.64
N PHE A 195 -8.29 -26.24 3.85
CA PHE A 195 -8.32 -24.83 3.48
C PHE A 195 -9.56 -24.50 2.68
N ALA A 196 -9.83 -25.24 1.58
CA ALA A 196 -11.06 -25.05 0.80
C ALA A 196 -12.35 -25.21 1.63
N ALA A 197 -12.35 -26.09 2.65
CA ALA A 197 -13.47 -26.26 3.56
C ALA A 197 -13.68 -25.07 4.52
N SER A 198 -12.61 -24.38 4.93
CA SER A 198 -12.64 -23.29 5.92
C SER A 198 -13.32 -22.02 5.41
N PHE A 199 -13.45 -21.84 4.10
CA PHE A 199 -14.11 -20.67 3.50
C PHE A 199 -15.62 -20.85 3.29
N ARG A 200 -16.18 -22.03 3.63
CA ARG A 200 -17.62 -22.27 3.56
C ARG A 200 -18.37 -21.44 4.59
N GLY A 201 -18.97 -20.34 4.13
CA GLY A 201 -19.69 -19.38 4.97
C GLY A 201 -18.95 -18.03 5.17
N SER A 202 -17.74 -17.88 4.65
CA SER A 202 -17.01 -16.60 4.68
C SER A 202 -17.56 -15.58 3.67
N GLU A 203 -17.12 -14.31 3.77
CA GLU A 203 -17.38 -13.26 2.77
C GLU A 203 -16.56 -13.42 1.46
N GLN A 204 -15.84 -14.52 1.31
CA GLN A 204 -14.99 -14.82 0.17
C GLN A 204 -15.47 -16.07 -0.54
N THR A 205 -15.35 -16.08 -1.87
CA THR A 205 -15.70 -17.22 -2.70
C THR A 205 -14.44 -17.90 -3.17
N ILE A 206 -14.10 -19.07 -2.62
CA ILE A 206 -13.03 -19.90 -3.19
C ILE A 206 -13.48 -20.47 -4.54
N GLN A 207 -12.60 -20.36 -5.53
CA GLN A 207 -12.78 -20.89 -6.87
C GLN A 207 -11.64 -21.85 -7.22
N THR A 208 -11.94 -22.84 -8.06
CA THR A 208 -10.98 -23.85 -8.53
C THR A 208 -10.30 -23.46 -9.85
N SER A 209 -10.72 -22.35 -10.47
CA SER A 209 -10.14 -21.78 -11.68
C SER A 209 -9.45 -20.45 -11.37
N PRO A 210 -8.32 -20.10 -12.03
CA PRO A 210 -7.73 -18.77 -11.97
C PRO A 210 -8.56 -17.71 -12.71
N GLN A 211 -9.53 -18.13 -13.54
CA GLN A 211 -10.36 -17.21 -14.33
C GLN A 211 -11.21 -16.32 -13.42
N ASP A 212 -11.14 -15.01 -13.65
CA ASP A 212 -11.78 -13.96 -12.86
C ASP A 212 -11.41 -13.95 -11.36
N ALA A 213 -10.31 -14.60 -10.96
CA ALA A 213 -9.83 -14.53 -9.59
C ALA A 213 -9.29 -13.13 -9.25
N ASP A 214 -9.71 -12.57 -8.13
CA ASP A 214 -9.21 -11.29 -7.63
C ASP A 214 -7.92 -11.48 -6.81
N PHE A 215 -7.77 -12.67 -6.20
CA PHE A 215 -6.60 -13.10 -5.45
C PHE A 215 -6.22 -14.54 -5.76
N THR A 216 -4.93 -14.83 -5.73
CA THR A 216 -4.37 -16.18 -5.78
C THR A 216 -3.76 -16.53 -4.43
N VAL A 217 -4.09 -17.70 -3.90
CA VAL A 217 -3.45 -18.27 -2.70
C VAL A 217 -2.64 -19.51 -3.10
N ALA A 218 -1.36 -19.54 -2.73
CA ALA A 218 -0.46 -20.67 -2.96
C ALA A 218 0.32 -21.01 -1.68
N THR A 219 0.39 -22.29 -1.34
CA THR A 219 0.97 -22.73 -0.06
C THR A 219 2.21 -23.59 -0.27
N THR A 220 3.30 -23.27 0.43
CA THR A 220 4.49 -24.11 0.48
C THR A 220 4.72 -24.63 1.89
N VAL A 221 4.93 -25.94 2.01
CA VAL A 221 5.35 -26.58 3.27
C VAL A 221 6.82 -26.94 3.19
N LYS A 222 7.55 -26.76 4.29
CA LYS A 222 8.94 -27.20 4.45
C LYS A 222 9.13 -27.87 5.80
N LEU A 223 9.91 -28.95 5.80
CA LEU A 223 10.46 -29.55 7.01
C LEU A 223 11.94 -29.19 7.15
N THR A 224 12.35 -28.88 8.37
CA THR A 224 13.75 -28.68 8.77
C THR A 224 14.11 -29.63 9.91
N ALA A 225 15.40 -29.93 10.08
CA ALA A 225 15.85 -30.65 11.26
C ALA A 225 15.67 -29.76 12.50
N GLY A 226 14.90 -30.25 13.48
CA GLY A 226 14.70 -29.56 14.75
C GLY A 226 15.89 -29.76 15.69
N PRO A 227 15.94 -29.03 16.82
CA PRO A 227 16.91 -29.29 17.87
C PRO A 227 16.75 -30.72 18.44
N PRO A 228 17.80 -31.32 19.02
CA PRO A 228 17.70 -32.63 19.65
C PRO A 228 16.72 -32.58 20.83
N GLY A 229 15.59 -33.27 20.70
CA GLY A 229 14.51 -33.22 21.67
C GLY A 229 14.87 -33.87 23.01
N SER A 230 14.24 -33.38 24.08
CA SER A 230 14.37 -33.94 25.42
C SER A 230 14.02 -35.43 25.44
N ARG A 231 14.97 -36.27 25.91
CA ARG A 231 14.94 -37.75 25.95
C ARG A 231 15.28 -38.47 24.61
N ASN A 232 16.21 -37.94 23.82
CA ASN A 232 16.72 -38.56 22.58
C ASN A 232 15.68 -38.76 21.45
N ASN A 233 14.51 -38.12 21.54
CA ASN A 233 13.55 -38.13 20.45
C ASN A 233 13.92 -37.04 19.43
N PRO A 234 14.18 -37.38 18.15
CA PRO A 234 14.43 -36.37 17.13
C PRO A 234 13.19 -35.49 16.91
N GLN A 235 13.40 -34.19 16.73
CA GLN A 235 12.36 -33.23 16.37
C GLN A 235 12.57 -32.73 14.93
N GLN A 236 11.51 -32.24 14.32
CA GLN A 236 11.53 -31.52 13.06
C GLN A 236 10.85 -30.17 13.25
N GLY A 237 11.37 -29.12 12.62
CA GLY A 237 10.63 -27.87 12.44
C GLY A 237 9.73 -28.01 11.21
N ILE A 238 8.50 -27.50 11.27
CA ILE A 238 7.64 -27.34 10.11
C ILE A 238 7.32 -25.86 9.87
N GLU A 239 7.50 -25.41 8.64
CA GLU A 239 7.12 -24.10 8.12
C GLU A 239 5.99 -24.30 7.09
N ILE A 240 4.84 -23.67 7.32
CA ILE A 240 3.74 -23.61 6.34
C ILE A 240 3.55 -22.14 5.95
N ALA A 241 3.87 -21.79 4.71
CA ALA A 241 3.78 -20.43 4.20
C ALA A 241 2.66 -20.30 3.16
N TRP A 242 1.63 -19.54 3.49
CA TRP A 242 0.46 -19.24 2.66
C TRP A 242 0.67 -17.87 2.00
N ARG A 243 1.08 -17.85 0.74
CA ARG A 243 1.28 -16.63 -0.05
C ARG A 243 -0.02 -16.20 -0.70
N VAL A 244 -0.34 -14.92 -0.58
CA VAL A 244 -1.47 -14.26 -1.27
C VAL A 244 -0.93 -13.26 -2.28
N THR A 245 -1.36 -13.35 -3.54
CA THR A 245 -1.13 -12.35 -4.59
C THR A 245 -2.45 -11.82 -5.13
N ASP A 246 -2.45 -10.63 -5.72
CA ASP A 246 -3.60 -10.09 -6.45
C ASP A 246 -3.65 -10.58 -7.92
N SER A 247 -4.64 -10.12 -8.68
CA SER A 247 -4.82 -10.43 -10.10
C SER A 247 -3.69 -9.96 -11.04
N HIS A 248 -2.71 -9.21 -10.53
CA HIS A 248 -1.53 -8.75 -11.27
C HIS A 248 -0.23 -9.42 -10.77
N ASP A 249 -0.35 -10.55 -10.05
CA ASP A 249 0.73 -11.27 -9.37
C ASP A 249 1.52 -10.43 -8.33
N LYS A 250 0.97 -9.29 -7.90
CA LYS A 250 1.58 -8.48 -6.82
C LYS A 250 1.32 -9.14 -5.47
N GLU A 251 2.36 -9.26 -4.66
CA GLU A 251 2.24 -9.84 -3.31
C GLU A 251 1.38 -8.96 -2.40
N VAL A 252 0.34 -9.57 -1.86
CA VAL A 252 -0.57 -8.99 -0.85
C VAL A 252 -0.05 -9.29 0.56
N GLY A 253 0.54 -10.48 0.75
CA GLY A 253 1.17 -10.89 1.99
C GLY A 253 1.50 -12.38 2.03
N ILE A 254 2.15 -12.80 3.11
CA ILE A 254 2.43 -14.21 3.42
C ILE A 254 2.05 -14.47 4.88
N ALA A 255 1.21 -15.47 5.13
CA ALA A 255 0.96 -15.99 6.47
C ALA A 255 1.86 -17.21 6.69
N THR A 256 2.76 -17.15 7.68
CA THR A 256 3.69 -18.23 7.99
C THR A 256 3.39 -18.84 9.36
N GLN A 257 3.14 -20.14 9.39
CA GLN A 257 3.01 -20.94 10.61
C GLN A 257 4.32 -21.72 10.83
N LEU A 258 4.87 -21.64 12.05
CA LEU A 258 6.07 -22.38 12.44
C LEU A 258 5.79 -23.20 13.71
N HIS A 259 6.09 -24.50 13.67
CA HIS A 259 5.93 -25.40 14.82
C HIS A 259 7.08 -26.40 14.90
N ASP A 260 7.45 -26.80 16.13
CA ASP A 260 8.30 -27.98 16.36
C ASP A 260 7.40 -29.21 16.54
N ILE A 261 7.68 -30.26 15.76
CA ILE A 261 6.95 -31.53 15.77
C ILE A 261 7.89 -32.70 16.14
N GLN A 262 7.32 -33.83 16.53
CA GLN A 262 8.08 -35.08 16.61
C GLN A 262 8.48 -35.50 15.19
N ALA A 263 9.73 -35.94 14.99
CA ALA A 263 10.17 -36.34 13.67
C ALA A 263 9.29 -37.46 13.11
N HIS A 264 8.99 -37.40 11.81
CA HIS A 264 8.16 -38.37 11.07
C HIS A 264 6.68 -38.42 11.48
N SER A 265 6.23 -37.57 12.41
CA SER A 265 4.82 -37.56 12.86
C SER A 265 3.80 -37.14 11.78
N LEU A 266 4.27 -36.49 10.71
CA LEU A 266 3.45 -36.04 9.57
C LEU A 266 3.75 -36.78 8.26
N ASP A 267 4.50 -37.88 8.31
CA ASP A 267 4.83 -38.71 7.13
C ASP A 267 3.63 -39.57 6.66
N GLY A 268 2.55 -39.60 7.45
CA GLY A 268 1.30 -40.33 7.17
C GLY A 268 0.12 -39.39 6.92
N MET A 269 -0.95 -39.56 7.71
CA MET A 269 -2.19 -38.80 7.58
C MET A 269 -2.16 -37.55 8.45
N TRP A 270 -2.40 -36.38 7.86
CA TRP A 270 -2.39 -35.11 8.60
C TRP A 270 -3.66 -34.86 9.41
N GLY A 271 -4.81 -35.34 8.93
CA GLY A 271 -6.10 -35.28 9.64
C GLY A 271 -6.38 -33.93 10.31
N ASP A 272 -6.54 -33.94 11.64
CA ASP A 272 -6.86 -32.77 12.45
C ASP A 272 -5.79 -31.68 12.41
N VAL A 273 -4.51 -32.02 12.19
CA VAL A 273 -3.42 -31.03 12.04
C VAL A 273 -3.64 -30.17 10.81
N ALA A 274 -4.08 -30.77 9.70
CA ALA A 274 -4.43 -30.02 8.49
C ALA A 274 -5.67 -29.13 8.71
N VAL A 275 -6.65 -29.58 9.50
CA VAL A 275 -7.84 -28.77 9.84
C VAL A 275 -7.45 -27.54 10.66
N ALA A 276 -6.70 -27.72 11.75
CA ALA A 276 -6.27 -26.61 12.61
C ALA A 276 -5.38 -25.60 11.87
N ALA A 277 -4.38 -26.08 11.13
CA ALA A 277 -3.49 -25.21 10.35
C ALA A 277 -4.27 -24.42 9.28
N ALA A 278 -5.20 -25.06 8.57
CA ALA A 278 -5.99 -24.42 7.54
C ALA A 278 -7.01 -23.39 8.06
N GLN A 279 -7.57 -23.60 9.25
CA GLN A 279 -8.50 -22.63 9.88
C GLN A 279 -7.78 -21.33 10.21
N GLN A 280 -6.67 -21.39 10.94
CA GLN A 280 -5.85 -20.22 11.26
C GLN A 280 -5.34 -19.51 9.98
N ALA A 281 -4.97 -20.29 8.95
CA ALA A 281 -4.56 -19.73 7.66
C ALA A 281 -5.71 -19.01 6.93
N ALA A 282 -6.93 -19.55 6.96
CA ALA A 282 -8.10 -18.94 6.33
C ALA A 282 -8.46 -17.59 6.98
N GLU A 283 -8.36 -17.49 8.31
CA GLU A 283 -8.53 -16.23 9.04
C GLU A 283 -7.48 -15.19 8.63
N ALA A 284 -6.19 -15.55 8.65
CA ALA A 284 -5.10 -14.65 8.27
C ALA A 284 -5.18 -14.19 6.80
N VAL A 285 -5.51 -15.10 5.87
CA VAL A 285 -5.73 -14.75 4.46
C VAL A 285 -6.93 -13.81 4.29
N GLY A 286 -8.01 -14.03 5.05
CA GLY A 286 -9.16 -13.14 5.05
C GLY A 286 -8.85 -11.73 5.57
N GLU A 287 -8.05 -11.61 6.63
CA GLU A 287 -7.57 -10.33 7.15
C GLU A 287 -6.70 -9.59 6.11
N MET A 288 -5.78 -10.31 5.45
CA MET A 288 -4.94 -9.74 4.37
C MET A 288 -5.79 -9.19 3.23
N ILE A 289 -6.79 -9.95 2.78
CA ILE A 289 -7.70 -9.52 1.71
C ILE A 289 -8.55 -8.33 2.15
N THR A 290 -9.11 -8.33 3.36
CA THR A 290 -9.89 -7.20 3.89
C THR A 290 -9.06 -5.93 4.00
N ARG A 291 -7.81 -6.03 4.48
CA ARG A 291 -6.85 -4.92 4.54
C ARG A 291 -6.49 -4.40 3.14
N TYR A 292 -6.14 -5.30 2.22
CA TYR A 292 -5.76 -4.94 0.84
C TYR A 292 -6.92 -4.29 0.05
N THR A 293 -8.15 -4.66 0.38
CA THR A 293 -9.37 -4.14 -0.26
C THR A 293 -9.97 -2.92 0.45
N GLY A 294 -9.37 -2.46 1.55
CA GLY A 294 -9.78 -1.25 2.26
C GLY A 294 -11.26 -1.22 2.69
N ARG A 295 -11.91 -2.39 2.87
CA ARG A 295 -13.36 -2.46 3.16
C ARG A 295 -13.75 -1.69 4.41
N ASP A 296 -12.96 -1.84 5.46
CA ASP A 296 -13.22 -1.25 6.78
C ASP A 296 -12.77 0.23 6.88
N VAL A 297 -12.11 0.75 5.83
CA VAL A 297 -11.63 2.13 5.81
C VAL A 297 -12.76 3.06 5.36
N ALA A 298 -13.09 4.02 6.21
CA ALA A 298 -14.09 5.04 5.95
C ALA A 298 -13.66 5.97 4.79
N PRO A 299 -14.51 6.18 3.77
CA PRO A 299 -14.15 7.01 2.62
C PRO A 299 -14.11 8.51 2.96
N ILE A 300 -13.07 9.21 2.51
CA ILE A 300 -12.95 10.67 2.62
C ILE A 300 -13.31 11.30 1.27
N LYS A 301 -14.51 11.89 1.20
CA LYS A 301 -15.02 12.57 0.00
C LYS A 301 -14.30 13.88 -0.26
N PRO A 302 -14.19 14.33 -1.54
CA PRO A 302 -13.62 15.64 -1.86
C PRO A 302 -14.37 16.80 -1.18
N PRO A 303 -13.69 17.92 -0.86
CA PRO A 303 -14.35 19.14 -0.42
C PRO A 303 -15.45 19.56 -1.41
N GLY A 304 -16.67 19.74 -0.93
CA GLY A 304 -17.86 20.02 -1.76
C GLY A 304 -18.72 18.80 -2.14
N GLN A 305 -18.23 17.56 -1.93
CA GLN A 305 -19.02 16.33 -2.04
C GLN A 305 -19.30 15.65 -0.69
N ALA A 306 -18.75 16.20 0.39
CA ALA A 306 -19.21 15.91 1.74
C ALA A 306 -20.65 16.39 1.89
N GLY A 307 -21.61 15.46 1.76
CA GLY A 307 -23.00 15.70 2.09
C GLY A 307 -23.12 16.23 3.52
N ALA A 308 -24.09 17.13 3.75
CA ALA A 308 -24.25 17.83 5.01
C ALA A 308 -24.18 16.87 6.22
N PRO A 309 -23.57 17.29 7.35
CA PRO A 309 -23.49 16.45 8.55
C PRO A 309 -24.89 15.98 8.92
N GLY A 310 -25.06 14.65 8.94
CA GLY A 310 -26.33 14.02 9.23
C GLY A 310 -26.90 14.58 10.52
N THR A 311 -28.12 15.12 10.44
CA THR A 311 -28.76 15.85 11.53
C THR A 311 -28.67 15.03 12.81
N ALA A 312 -27.98 15.56 13.82
CA ALA A 312 -27.89 14.91 15.12
C ALA A 312 -29.31 14.61 15.60
N ALA A 313 -29.59 13.32 15.85
CA ALA A 313 -30.91 12.88 16.27
C ALA A 313 -31.30 13.62 17.56
N ALA A 314 -32.26 14.53 17.45
CA ALA A 314 -32.74 15.30 18.59
C ALA A 314 -33.20 14.33 19.68
N GLY A 315 -32.64 14.47 20.88
CA GLY A 315 -32.87 13.55 21.98
C GLY A 315 -34.37 13.42 22.28
N GLN A 316 -34.86 12.19 22.33
CA GLN A 316 -36.24 11.91 22.73
C GLN A 316 -36.41 12.28 24.21
N THR A 317 -36.94 13.46 24.47
CA THR A 317 -37.39 13.88 25.80
C THR A 317 -38.62 13.07 26.18
N LYS A 318 -38.38 11.98 26.93
CA LYS A 318 -39.44 11.17 27.54
C LYS A 318 -40.22 12.03 28.54
N ALA A 319 -41.46 12.37 28.18
CA ALA A 319 -42.37 13.08 29.07
C ALA A 319 -42.68 12.26 30.34
N PRO A 320 -42.85 12.91 31.51
CA PRO A 320 -43.30 12.23 32.72
C PRO A 320 -44.79 11.84 32.61
N PRO A 321 -45.22 10.73 33.24
CA PRO A 321 -46.63 10.33 33.23
C PRO A 321 -47.49 11.30 34.06
N PRO A 322 -48.76 11.54 33.68
CA PRO A 322 -49.70 12.26 34.52
C PRO A 322 -50.01 11.42 35.77
N GLY A 323 -50.13 12.09 36.92
CA GLY A 323 -50.37 11.42 38.20
C GLY A 323 -51.81 10.92 38.37
N GLY A 324 -51.93 9.88 39.19
CA GLY A 324 -53.15 9.34 39.80
C GLY A 324 -52.78 8.66 41.11
#